data_AF-A0A0P6X1G6-F1
#
_entry.id   AF-A0A0P6X1G6-F1
#
_cell.length_a   1.000
_cell.length_b   1.000
_cell.length_c   1.000
_cell.angle_alpha   90.00
_cell.angle_beta   90.00
_cell.angle_gamma   90.00
#
_symmetry.space_group_name_H-M   'P 1'
#
loop_
_entity.id
_entity.type
_entity.pdbx_description
1 polymer ?
#
loop_
_entity_poly.entity_id
_entity_poly.type
_entity_poly.pdbx_seq_one_letter_code
_entity_poly.pdbx_strand_id
1 'polypeptide(L)'
;MSKEWHIPEGFSQVESKLPGVTVFAPVKQVNGSRDKLVTYTCPRCGAVTRYDIAAGGVACEHCGYVHAVQTQVAGKAAEEHEFRVDVMEKANHVQWTAGRKDLVCEQCGAATSVPENAISGTCSFCASNKIHIADLPVEELQPKYIIPFSINQNQLKTIVSNWLGKGWFHPQSLSSSATVNSFRGVYLPFWTFDAEINADWKALVGYERSERYYDAGSKEWKTRTTIDWRWEDGQVNQSFDDILIPGTRKVSQRILEEIQPFDLNALQSFSPDFLAGWQANHFDLSLQEAWDTAKDKMREKNREACYADIPTHHVRNFSMSADFANETWRYIFLPVFLSTYHFEEKKYQVMINGQTGEIAGQKPVEWWKIWAAIAASLSPGFLLLLIGLPLLLAGGIGIVPLILGFVLLVAGIIFSVSLYKKAVESEAE
;
A
#
# COMPACT_ATOMS: atom_id res chain seq x y z
N MET A 1 -30.93 -33.62 50.71
CA MET A 1 -31.32 -33.93 49.32
C MET A 1 -30.51 -33.01 48.41
N SER A 2 -29.32 -33.45 48.00
CA SER A 2 -28.51 -32.74 47.01
C SER A 2 -29.20 -32.87 45.66
N LYS A 3 -29.66 -31.76 45.09
CA LYS A 3 -30.15 -31.76 43.70
C LYS A 3 -28.98 -32.15 42.81
N GLU A 4 -29.08 -33.30 42.15
CA GLU A 4 -28.15 -33.70 41.10
C GLU A 4 -28.17 -32.61 40.01
N TRP A 5 -27.03 -31.96 39.83
CA TRP A 5 -26.85 -30.95 38.81
C TRP A 5 -26.68 -31.65 37.45
N HIS A 6 -27.44 -31.20 36.46
CA HIS A 6 -27.42 -31.71 35.10
C HIS A 6 -27.03 -30.57 34.15
N ILE A 7 -26.33 -30.93 33.07
CA ILE A 7 -25.91 -29.99 32.04
C ILE A 7 -27.16 -29.47 31.30
N PRO A 8 -27.34 -28.14 31.13
CA PRO A 8 -28.43 -27.59 30.34
C PRO A 8 -28.41 -28.07 28.89
N GLU A 9 -29.58 -28.27 28.29
CA GLU A 9 -29.69 -28.66 26.87
C GLU A 9 -28.98 -27.63 25.97
N GLY A 10 -28.22 -28.13 24.98
CA GLY A 10 -27.48 -27.29 24.04
C GLY A 10 -26.15 -26.75 24.57
N PHE A 11 -25.64 -27.23 25.70
CA PHE A 11 -24.32 -26.88 26.21
C PHE A 11 -23.41 -28.11 26.29
N SER A 12 -22.12 -27.94 25.98
CA SER A 12 -21.07 -28.96 26.12
C SER A 12 -19.93 -28.46 26.99
N GLN A 13 -19.30 -29.37 27.73
CA GLN A 13 -18.13 -29.04 28.54
C GLN A 13 -16.96 -28.61 27.66
N VAL A 14 -16.33 -27.48 28.01
CA VAL A 14 -15.12 -26.96 27.36
C VAL A 14 -13.95 -26.98 28.34
N GLU A 15 -12.73 -27.07 27.80
CA GLU A 15 -11.52 -27.14 28.61
C GLU A 15 -11.28 -25.80 29.33
N SER A 16 -11.16 -25.86 30.66
CA SER A 16 -10.87 -24.70 31.50
C SER A 16 -9.37 -24.55 31.70
N LYS A 17 -8.85 -23.32 31.53
CA LYS A 17 -7.47 -22.98 31.89
C LYS A 17 -7.24 -22.86 33.41
N LEU A 18 -8.30 -22.94 34.21
CA LEU A 18 -8.25 -22.86 35.66
C LEU A 18 -8.44 -24.25 36.29
N PRO A 19 -7.50 -24.72 37.15
CA PRO A 19 -7.62 -26.01 37.83
C PRO A 19 -8.87 -26.08 38.71
N GLY A 20 -9.64 -27.17 38.58
CA GLY A 20 -10.82 -27.41 39.40
C GLY A 20 -12.09 -26.66 38.97
N VAL A 21 -12.05 -25.92 37.85
CA VAL A 21 -13.23 -25.25 37.28
C VAL A 21 -13.71 -26.01 36.05
N THR A 22 -14.98 -26.38 36.03
CA THR A 22 -15.64 -26.96 34.86
C THR A 22 -16.48 -25.89 34.17
N VAL A 23 -16.25 -25.64 32.89
CA VAL A 23 -16.98 -24.64 32.11
C VAL A 23 -17.80 -25.35 31.03
N PHE A 24 -19.03 -24.89 30.82
CA PHE A 24 -19.90 -25.39 29.76
C PHE A 24 -20.20 -24.22 28.82
N ALA A 25 -19.98 -24.43 27.52
CA ALA A 25 -20.28 -23.46 26.48
C ALA A 25 -21.43 -23.97 25.60
N PRO A 26 -22.22 -23.09 24.97
CA PRO A 26 -23.22 -23.51 24.01
C PRO A 26 -22.58 -24.35 22.92
N VAL A 27 -23.16 -25.50 22.59
CA VAL A 27 -22.78 -26.29 21.43
C VAL A 27 -22.96 -25.39 20.22
N LYS A 28 -21.86 -25.07 19.54
CA LYS A 28 -21.87 -24.27 18.31
C LYS A 28 -22.78 -25.02 17.33
N GLN A 29 -24.01 -24.53 17.16
CA GLN A 29 -24.91 -24.99 16.12
C GLN A 29 -24.22 -24.61 14.82
N VAL A 30 -23.53 -25.57 14.19
CA VAL A 30 -23.11 -25.44 12.81
C VAL A 30 -24.40 -25.50 12.00
N ASN A 31 -25.12 -24.39 11.98
CA ASN A 31 -26.10 -24.14 10.95
C ASN A 31 -25.30 -24.06 9.66
N GLY A 32 -25.07 -25.23 9.06
CA GLY A 32 -24.63 -25.32 7.70
C GLY A 32 -25.74 -24.77 6.82
N SER A 33 -25.83 -23.44 6.71
CA SER A 33 -26.18 -22.90 5.41
C SER A 33 -25.07 -23.41 4.51
N ARG A 34 -25.36 -24.49 3.79
CA ARG A 34 -24.58 -24.86 2.62
C ARG A 34 -24.71 -23.65 1.71
N ASP A 35 -23.76 -22.73 1.81
CA ASP A 35 -23.52 -21.77 0.75
C ASP A 35 -23.51 -22.59 -0.53
N LYS A 36 -24.39 -22.23 -1.46
CA LYS A 36 -24.48 -22.89 -2.76
C LYS A 36 -23.05 -23.01 -3.28
N LEU A 37 -22.61 -24.24 -3.55
CA LEU A 37 -21.38 -24.49 -4.29
C LEU A 37 -21.45 -23.65 -5.57
N VAL A 38 -20.67 -22.58 -5.64
CA VAL A 38 -20.59 -21.74 -6.83
C VAL A 38 -19.62 -22.44 -7.77
N THR A 39 -20.16 -23.27 -8.65
CA THR A 39 -19.34 -23.92 -9.68
C THR A 39 -19.17 -22.96 -10.85
N TYR A 40 -17.94 -22.52 -11.11
CA TYR A 40 -17.58 -21.66 -12.25
C TYR A 40 -17.50 -22.45 -13.57
N THR A 41 -18.53 -23.25 -13.85
CA THR A 41 -18.70 -23.98 -15.11
C THR A 41 -19.88 -23.40 -15.87
N CYS A 42 -19.73 -23.35 -17.19
CA CYS A 42 -20.73 -22.80 -18.08
C CYS A 42 -21.99 -23.67 -18.04
N PRO A 43 -23.17 -23.11 -17.72
CA PRO A 43 -24.41 -23.90 -17.68
C PRO A 43 -24.83 -24.41 -19.07
N ARG A 44 -24.28 -23.84 -20.15
CA ARG A 44 -24.58 -24.21 -21.54
C ARG A 44 -23.70 -25.34 -22.09
N CYS A 45 -22.41 -25.36 -21.76
CA CYS A 45 -21.46 -26.30 -22.38
C CYS A 45 -20.52 -27.01 -21.38
N GLY A 46 -20.59 -26.69 -20.09
CA GLY A 46 -19.74 -27.29 -19.05
C GLY A 46 -18.28 -26.80 -19.02
N ALA A 47 -17.85 -25.95 -19.97
CA ALA A 47 -16.51 -25.37 -19.97
C ALA A 47 -16.29 -24.40 -18.81
N VAL A 48 -15.03 -24.15 -18.44
CA VAL A 48 -14.67 -23.17 -17.41
C VAL A 48 -15.10 -21.76 -17.83
N THR A 49 -15.66 -21.00 -16.90
CA THR A 49 -16.01 -19.59 -17.12
C THR A 49 -15.01 -18.67 -16.41
N ARG A 50 -14.86 -17.44 -16.94
CA ARG A 50 -14.01 -16.39 -16.36
C ARG A 50 -14.79 -15.09 -16.28
N TYR A 51 -14.44 -14.22 -15.34
CA TYR A 51 -14.99 -12.88 -15.31
C TYR A 51 -14.45 -12.08 -16.49
N ASP A 52 -15.35 -11.56 -17.30
CA ASP A 52 -15.09 -10.68 -18.43
C ASP A 52 -15.46 -9.25 -18.05
N ILE A 53 -14.45 -8.38 -18.16
CA ILE A 53 -14.53 -6.98 -17.76
C ILE A 53 -15.47 -6.20 -18.68
N ALA A 54 -15.45 -6.48 -19.99
CA ALA A 54 -16.27 -5.77 -20.97
C ALA A 54 -17.75 -6.16 -20.85
N ALA A 55 -18.03 -7.42 -20.51
CA ALA A 55 -19.37 -7.91 -20.24
C ALA A 55 -19.90 -7.54 -18.85
N GLY A 56 -19.03 -7.09 -17.93
CA GLY A 56 -19.39 -6.85 -16.53
C GLY A 56 -19.93 -8.11 -15.85
N GLY A 57 -19.35 -9.27 -16.18
CA GLY A 57 -20.01 -10.54 -15.96
C GLY A 57 -19.12 -11.75 -16.12
N VAL A 58 -19.66 -12.93 -15.84
CA VAL A 58 -19.00 -14.20 -16.09
C VAL A 58 -19.26 -14.61 -17.54
N ALA A 59 -18.20 -14.85 -18.32
CA ALA A 59 -18.27 -15.27 -19.70
C ALA A 59 -17.60 -16.64 -19.94
N CYS A 60 -18.10 -17.36 -20.93
CA CYS A 60 -17.55 -18.62 -21.41
C CYS A 60 -16.85 -18.41 -22.76
N GLU A 61 -15.52 -18.52 -22.77
CA GLU A 61 -14.72 -18.40 -23.99
C GLU A 61 -14.99 -19.54 -25.00
N HIS A 62 -15.55 -20.67 -24.55
CA HIS A 62 -15.81 -21.83 -25.42
C HIS A 62 -17.09 -21.69 -26.26
N CYS A 63 -18.19 -21.19 -25.67
CA CYS A 63 -19.50 -21.14 -26.34
C CYS A 63 -20.13 -19.74 -26.41
N GLY A 64 -19.47 -18.72 -25.87
CA GLY A 64 -19.95 -17.34 -25.85
C GLY A 64 -21.09 -17.06 -24.88
N TYR A 65 -21.38 -17.97 -23.93
CA TYR A 65 -22.33 -17.69 -22.85
C TYR A 65 -21.83 -16.53 -21.98
N VAL A 66 -22.71 -15.60 -21.62
CA VAL A 66 -22.41 -14.46 -20.76
C VAL A 66 -23.50 -14.32 -19.70
N HIS A 67 -23.11 -14.10 -18.47
CA HIS A 67 -23.97 -13.79 -17.33
C HIS A 67 -23.47 -12.52 -16.65
N ALA A 68 -24.20 -11.42 -16.79
CA ALA A 68 -23.86 -10.18 -16.08
C ALA A 68 -24.00 -10.40 -14.58
N VAL A 69 -23.03 -9.93 -13.81
CA VAL A 69 -23.12 -9.97 -12.35
C VAL A 69 -24.14 -8.91 -11.92
N GLN A 70 -25.23 -9.34 -11.27
CA GLN A 70 -26.24 -8.43 -10.74
C GLN A 70 -25.83 -7.97 -9.35
N THR A 71 -25.19 -6.81 -9.28
CA THR A 71 -24.72 -6.20 -8.02
C THR A 71 -25.16 -4.75 -7.93
N GLN A 72 -25.37 -4.30 -6.70
CA GLN A 72 -25.64 -2.88 -6.43
C GLN A 72 -24.31 -2.16 -6.20
N VAL A 73 -24.11 -1.07 -6.94
CA VAL A 73 -23.04 -0.10 -6.65
C VAL A 73 -23.44 0.62 -5.36
N ALA A 74 -22.65 0.43 -4.32
CA ALA A 74 -22.82 1.08 -3.03
C ALA A 74 -21.98 2.35 -2.92
N GLY A 75 -20.82 2.37 -3.59
CA GLY A 75 -19.85 3.46 -3.50
C GLY A 75 -19.44 3.73 -2.05
N LYS A 76 -19.26 5.01 -1.70
CA LYS A 76 -18.97 5.45 -0.33
C LYS A 76 -20.14 5.27 0.64
N ALA A 77 -21.34 4.95 0.17
CA ALA A 77 -22.48 4.59 1.04
C ALA A 77 -22.49 3.10 1.42
N ALA A 78 -21.41 2.38 1.13
CA ALA A 78 -21.19 1.01 1.59
C ALA A 78 -21.30 0.93 3.13
N GLU A 79 -21.93 -0.13 3.63
CA GLU A 79 -22.14 -0.35 5.05
C GLU A 79 -20.81 -0.38 5.80
N GLU A 80 -20.73 0.46 6.82
CA GLU A 80 -19.62 0.57 7.75
C GLU A 80 -19.91 -0.15 9.06
N HIS A 81 -18.84 -0.63 9.69
CA HIS A 81 -18.91 -1.35 10.96
C HIS A 81 -18.30 -0.54 12.09
N GLU A 82 -18.98 -0.51 13.23
CA GLU A 82 -18.45 0.03 14.47
C GLU A 82 -17.46 -0.96 15.13
N PHE A 83 -16.54 -0.44 15.93
CA PHE A 83 -15.63 -1.24 16.75
C PHE A 83 -16.34 -1.85 17.96
N ARG A 84 -17.08 -2.94 17.73
CA ARG A 84 -17.69 -3.74 18.80
C ARG A 84 -16.87 -5.01 19.06
N VAL A 85 -16.77 -5.39 20.33
CA VAL A 85 -15.95 -6.55 20.78
C VAL A 85 -16.34 -7.85 20.06
N ASP A 86 -17.64 -8.07 19.84
CA ASP A 86 -18.18 -9.23 19.13
C ASP A 86 -17.77 -9.28 17.66
N VAL A 87 -17.57 -8.13 17.03
CA VAL A 87 -17.12 -8.04 15.64
C VAL A 87 -15.59 -8.13 15.55
N MET A 88 -14.87 -7.54 16.51
CA MET A 88 -13.40 -7.62 16.58
C MET A 88 -12.89 -9.05 16.80
N GLU A 89 -13.57 -9.85 17.62
CA GLU A 89 -13.21 -11.26 17.84
C GLU A 89 -13.44 -12.11 16.57
N LYS A 90 -14.46 -11.77 15.78
CA LYS A 90 -14.77 -12.42 14.49
C LYS A 90 -13.89 -11.94 13.34
N ALA A 91 -13.35 -10.72 13.41
CA ALA A 91 -12.63 -10.07 12.32
C ALA A 91 -11.20 -10.58 12.07
N ASN A 92 -10.70 -11.53 12.87
CA ASN A 92 -9.34 -12.04 12.74
C ASN A 92 -9.20 -13.19 11.72
N HIS A 93 -10.27 -13.47 10.98
CA HIS A 93 -10.57 -14.83 10.58
C HIS A 93 -11.42 -14.88 9.26
N VAL A 94 -11.04 -15.66 8.22
CA VAL A 94 -11.69 -15.66 6.87
C VAL A 94 -12.18 -17.03 6.35
N GLN A 95 -13.38 -17.07 5.73
CA GLN A 95 -13.97 -18.21 5.00
C GLN A 95 -14.18 -17.81 3.55
N TRP A 96 -13.80 -18.70 2.63
CA TRP A 96 -14.17 -18.56 1.22
C TRP A 96 -15.38 -19.43 0.87
N THR A 97 -16.17 -18.96 -0.10
CA THR A 97 -17.25 -19.73 -0.71
C THR A 97 -16.79 -21.11 -1.21
N ALA A 98 -17.65 -22.11 -1.03
CA ALA A 98 -17.44 -23.47 -1.49
C ALA A 98 -17.10 -23.55 -2.98
N GLY A 99 -16.12 -24.39 -3.37
CA GLY A 99 -15.64 -24.53 -4.76
C GLY A 99 -14.26 -23.89 -5.04
N ARG A 100 -13.52 -23.51 -4.00
CA ARG A 100 -12.16 -22.96 -4.07
C ARG A 100 -11.26 -23.72 -3.09
N LYS A 101 -9.95 -23.68 -3.34
CA LYS A 101 -8.92 -24.21 -2.43
C LYS A 101 -7.92 -23.10 -2.09
N ASP A 102 -7.32 -23.20 -0.92
CA ASP A 102 -6.28 -22.26 -0.52
C ASP A 102 -4.89 -22.80 -0.87
N LEU A 103 -4.11 -21.96 -1.53
CA LEU A 103 -2.69 -22.18 -1.76
C LEU A 103 -1.88 -21.34 -0.78
N VAL A 104 -1.03 -21.99 -0.01
CA VAL A 104 -0.11 -21.34 0.94
C VAL A 104 1.31 -21.48 0.42
N CYS A 105 2.02 -20.35 0.37
CA CYS A 105 3.42 -20.33 -0.02
C CYS A 105 4.33 -20.60 1.18
N GLU A 106 5.21 -21.59 1.07
CA GLU A 106 6.17 -21.95 2.14
C GLU A 106 7.31 -20.95 2.28
N GLN A 107 7.54 -20.11 1.26
CA GLN A 107 8.63 -19.14 1.27
C GLN A 107 8.23 -17.82 1.93
N CYS A 108 7.03 -17.31 1.64
CA CYS A 108 6.57 -16.01 2.15
C CYS A 108 5.32 -16.09 3.04
N GLY A 109 4.69 -17.26 3.18
CA GLY A 109 3.49 -17.46 3.98
C GLY A 109 2.21 -16.86 3.38
N ALA A 110 2.24 -16.39 2.13
CA ALA A 110 1.04 -15.83 1.50
C ALA A 110 -0.02 -16.93 1.28
N ALA A 111 -1.23 -16.67 1.76
CA ALA A 111 -2.40 -17.52 1.57
C ALA A 111 -3.30 -16.92 0.47
N THR A 112 -3.58 -17.71 -0.57
CA THR A 112 -4.37 -17.25 -1.72
C THR A 112 -5.46 -18.25 -2.06
N SER A 113 -6.68 -17.77 -2.10
CA SER A 113 -7.82 -18.54 -2.56
C SER A 113 -7.80 -18.61 -4.08
N VAL A 114 -7.81 -19.82 -4.63
CA VAL A 114 -7.80 -20.09 -6.08
C VAL A 114 -8.93 -21.03 -6.49
N PRO A 115 -9.34 -21.03 -7.76
CA PRO A 115 -10.27 -22.03 -8.29
C PRO A 115 -9.76 -23.47 -8.02
N GLU A 116 -10.65 -24.44 -7.77
CA GLU A 116 -10.26 -25.84 -7.52
C GLU A 116 -9.37 -26.44 -8.61
N ASN A 117 -9.68 -26.14 -9.87
CA ASN A 117 -8.94 -26.60 -11.04
C ASN A 117 -7.63 -25.82 -11.31
N ALA A 118 -7.30 -24.83 -10.47
CA ALA A 118 -6.03 -24.12 -10.59
C ALA A 118 -4.88 -25.11 -10.37
N ILE A 119 -4.10 -25.32 -11.42
CA ILE A 119 -2.87 -26.10 -11.37
C ILE A 119 -1.79 -25.16 -10.84
N SER A 120 -1.25 -25.50 -9.67
CA SER A 120 -0.31 -24.67 -8.92
C SER A 120 0.91 -24.32 -9.79
N GLY A 121 1.18 -23.03 -9.96
CA GLY A 121 2.34 -22.56 -10.72
C GLY A 121 2.74 -21.18 -10.23
N THR A 122 3.71 -21.15 -9.30
CA THR A 122 4.42 -19.96 -8.82
C THR A 122 3.57 -18.97 -7.98
N CYS A 123 4.02 -18.69 -6.76
CA CYS A 123 3.46 -17.69 -5.87
C CYS A 123 3.56 -16.28 -6.49
N SER A 124 2.44 -15.57 -6.63
CA SER A 124 2.39 -14.21 -7.21
C SER A 124 3.12 -13.15 -6.39
N PHE A 125 3.33 -13.41 -5.10
CA PHE A 125 3.95 -12.46 -4.16
C PHE A 125 5.46 -12.52 -4.21
N CYS A 126 6.05 -13.72 -4.12
CA CYS A 126 7.50 -13.89 -3.95
C CYS A 126 8.17 -14.72 -5.06
N ALA A 127 7.43 -15.11 -6.10
CA ALA A 127 7.86 -15.95 -7.22
C ALA A 127 8.35 -17.37 -6.84
N SER A 128 8.05 -17.85 -5.62
CA SER A 128 8.41 -19.20 -5.19
C SER A 128 7.50 -20.27 -5.79
N ASN A 129 8.07 -21.42 -6.16
CA ASN A 129 7.33 -22.62 -6.57
C ASN A 129 6.99 -23.54 -5.40
N LYS A 130 7.38 -23.19 -4.17
CA LYS A 130 7.04 -23.93 -2.95
C LYS A 130 5.66 -23.49 -2.45
N ILE A 131 4.63 -24.12 -3.00
CA ILE A 131 3.23 -23.90 -2.64
C ILE A 131 2.58 -25.24 -2.32
N HIS A 132 1.79 -25.28 -1.26
CA HIS A 132 0.97 -26.44 -0.91
C HIS A 132 -0.49 -26.00 -0.77
N ILE A 133 -1.38 -26.99 -0.88
CA ILE A 133 -2.80 -26.78 -0.61
C ILE A 133 -2.98 -26.89 0.91
N ALA A 134 -3.62 -25.90 1.51
CA ALA A 134 -3.98 -25.91 2.92
C ALA A 134 -5.50 -25.79 3.05
N ASP A 135 -6.06 -26.48 4.04
CA ASP A 135 -7.41 -26.21 4.51
C ASP A 135 -7.28 -25.19 5.64
N LEU A 136 -7.43 -23.90 5.31
CA LEU A 136 -7.40 -22.84 6.31
C LEU A 136 -8.68 -22.91 7.17
N PRO A 137 -8.60 -22.60 8.48
CA PRO A 137 -9.76 -22.61 9.36
C PRO A 137 -10.92 -21.80 8.78
N VAL A 138 -12.11 -22.38 8.80
CA VAL A 138 -13.33 -21.76 8.26
C VAL A 138 -13.83 -20.70 9.23
N GLU A 139 -13.87 -19.46 8.77
CA GLU A 139 -13.98 -18.29 9.64
C GLU A 139 -14.85 -17.15 9.07
N GLU A 140 -15.56 -16.39 9.91
CA GLU A 140 -16.78 -15.69 9.47
C GLU A 140 -16.61 -14.34 8.73
N LEU A 141 -15.39 -13.80 8.54
CA LEU A 141 -15.23 -12.46 7.93
C LEU A 141 -14.98 -12.53 6.41
N GLN A 142 -16.05 -12.41 5.65
CA GLN A 142 -16.01 -12.18 4.19
C GLN A 142 -16.06 -10.68 3.88
N PRO A 143 -15.40 -10.21 2.82
CA PRO A 143 -15.56 -8.84 2.38
C PRO A 143 -16.98 -8.65 1.86
N LYS A 144 -17.62 -7.59 2.30
CA LYS A 144 -18.95 -7.20 1.83
C LYS A 144 -18.90 -6.41 0.52
N TYR A 145 -17.75 -5.83 0.20
CA TYR A 145 -17.58 -4.97 -0.95
C TYR A 145 -16.31 -5.26 -1.73
N ILE A 146 -16.37 -4.97 -3.03
CA ILE A 146 -15.28 -5.18 -3.99
C ILE A 146 -15.30 -4.08 -5.05
N ILE A 147 -14.13 -3.71 -5.55
CA ILE A 147 -14.00 -2.96 -6.79
C ILE A 147 -13.60 -3.94 -7.90
N PRO A 148 -14.41 -4.11 -8.97
CA PRO A 148 -14.06 -5.03 -10.03
C PRO A 148 -12.88 -4.52 -10.87
N PHE A 149 -12.12 -5.44 -11.46
CA PHE A 149 -11.13 -5.10 -12.48
C PHE A 149 -11.78 -4.33 -13.64
N SER A 150 -11.16 -3.22 -14.04
CA SER A 150 -11.58 -2.39 -15.19
C SER A 150 -10.58 -2.44 -16.34
N ILE A 151 -9.34 -2.86 -16.09
CA ILE A 151 -8.28 -2.96 -17.09
C ILE A 151 -8.24 -4.37 -17.70
N ASN A 152 -8.43 -4.45 -19.02
CA ASN A 152 -8.36 -5.72 -19.76
C ASN A 152 -6.91 -6.10 -20.14
N GLN A 153 -6.72 -7.33 -20.65
CA GLN A 153 -5.41 -7.87 -21.00
C GLN A 153 -4.66 -7.06 -22.08
N ASN A 154 -5.37 -6.46 -23.04
CA ASN A 154 -4.75 -5.64 -24.08
C ASN A 154 -4.25 -4.31 -23.50
N GLN A 155 -5.04 -3.67 -22.65
CA GLN A 155 -4.64 -2.46 -21.93
C GLN A 155 -3.46 -2.74 -21.01
N LEU A 156 -3.50 -3.84 -20.26
CA LEU A 156 -2.41 -4.30 -19.39
C LEU A 156 -1.11 -4.43 -20.17
N LYS A 157 -1.14 -5.06 -21.36
CA LYS A 157 0.02 -5.19 -22.23
C LYS A 157 0.62 -3.84 -22.63
N THR A 158 -0.24 -2.88 -22.99
CA THR A 158 0.21 -1.54 -23.37
C THR A 158 0.82 -0.79 -22.18
N ILE A 159 0.18 -0.84 -21.00
CA ILE A 159 0.69 -0.21 -19.77
C ILE A 159 2.07 -0.75 -19.41
N VAL A 160 2.21 -2.09 -19.35
CA VAL A 160 3.47 -2.76 -19.01
C VAL A 160 4.55 -2.42 -20.04
N SER A 161 4.26 -2.52 -21.34
CA SER A 161 5.22 -2.21 -22.40
C SER A 161 5.71 -0.76 -22.33
N ASN A 162 4.79 0.19 -22.12
CA ASN A 162 5.14 1.60 -22.01
C ASN A 162 5.96 1.90 -20.75
N TRP A 163 5.64 1.26 -19.63
CA TRP A 163 6.38 1.45 -18.39
C TRP A 163 7.79 0.84 -18.48
N LEU A 164 7.93 -0.39 -18.99
CA LEU A 164 9.22 -1.05 -19.18
C LEU A 164 10.13 -0.29 -20.16
N GLY A 165 9.55 0.34 -21.19
CA GLY A 165 10.29 1.17 -22.15
C GLY A 165 10.80 2.51 -21.59
N LYS A 166 10.39 2.91 -20.39
CA LYS A 166 10.84 4.15 -19.74
C LYS A 166 12.08 3.91 -18.86
N GLY A 167 13.07 4.79 -19.01
CA GLY A 167 14.29 4.89 -18.19
C GLY A 167 15.54 4.37 -18.92
N TRP A 168 16.46 5.29 -19.22
CA TRP A 168 17.64 5.01 -20.06
C TRP A 168 18.71 4.12 -19.39
N PHE A 169 18.67 4.05 -18.05
CA PHE A 169 19.61 3.31 -17.22
C PHE A 169 19.10 1.92 -16.80
N HIS A 170 18.04 1.41 -17.45
CA HIS A 170 17.57 0.04 -17.25
C HIS A 170 18.02 -0.89 -18.40
N PRO A 171 18.10 -2.21 -18.17
CA PRO A 171 18.43 -3.18 -19.20
C PRO A 171 17.41 -3.20 -20.34
N GLN A 172 17.90 -3.15 -21.58
CA GLN A 172 17.03 -3.29 -22.77
C GLN A 172 16.38 -4.68 -22.84
N SER A 173 17.01 -5.70 -22.27
CA SER A 173 16.47 -7.07 -22.19
C SER A 173 15.27 -7.19 -21.25
N LEU A 174 15.00 -6.18 -20.40
CA LEU A 174 13.90 -6.23 -19.44
C LEU A 174 12.53 -6.30 -20.11
N SER A 175 12.35 -5.63 -21.25
CA SER A 175 11.10 -5.73 -22.03
C SER A 175 10.87 -7.12 -22.63
N SER A 176 11.94 -7.90 -22.80
CA SER A 176 11.88 -9.25 -23.36
C SER A 176 11.65 -10.32 -22.28
N SER A 177 12.08 -10.09 -21.04
CA SER A 177 11.92 -11.02 -19.91
C SER A 177 10.64 -10.79 -19.11
N ALA A 178 10.22 -9.54 -18.90
CA ALA A 178 8.97 -9.20 -18.25
C ALA A 178 7.80 -9.33 -19.24
N THR A 179 7.44 -10.57 -19.56
CA THR A 179 6.28 -10.84 -20.42
C THR A 179 5.00 -10.51 -19.67
N VAL A 180 4.06 -9.81 -20.30
CA VAL A 180 2.72 -9.48 -19.76
C VAL A 180 2.04 -10.67 -19.07
N ASN A 181 2.28 -11.88 -19.57
CA ASN A 181 1.75 -13.13 -19.02
C ASN A 181 2.21 -13.46 -17.59
N SER A 182 3.24 -12.77 -17.07
CA SER A 182 3.69 -12.91 -15.67
C SER A 182 2.77 -12.19 -14.68
N PHE A 183 2.00 -11.19 -15.14
CA PHE A 183 1.07 -10.47 -14.29
C PHE A 183 -0.16 -11.33 -13.99
N ARG A 184 -0.46 -11.47 -12.70
CA ARG A 184 -1.65 -12.15 -12.20
C ARG A 184 -2.58 -11.10 -11.59
N GLY A 185 -3.86 -11.14 -11.95
CA GLY A 185 -4.85 -10.34 -11.25
C GLY A 185 -5.19 -11.00 -9.91
N VAL A 186 -5.01 -10.22 -8.85
CA VAL A 186 -5.24 -10.61 -7.47
C VAL A 186 -6.13 -9.56 -6.84
N TYR A 187 -7.19 -9.99 -6.16
CA TYR A 187 -7.90 -9.13 -5.22
C TYR A 187 -7.11 -9.10 -3.92
N LEU A 188 -6.59 -7.93 -3.57
CA LEU A 188 -5.89 -7.72 -2.30
C LEU A 188 -6.90 -7.26 -1.24
N PRO A 189 -6.81 -7.80 -0.02
CA PRO A 189 -7.62 -7.36 1.11
C PRO A 189 -7.22 -5.94 1.52
N PHE A 190 -8.20 -5.09 1.80
CA PHE A 190 -7.99 -3.77 2.37
C PHE A 190 -8.97 -3.50 3.51
N TRP A 191 -8.48 -2.78 4.51
CA TRP A 191 -9.29 -2.16 5.53
C TRP A 191 -9.45 -0.68 5.17
N THR A 192 -10.68 -0.17 5.21
CA THR A 192 -10.94 1.27 5.22
C THR A 192 -11.33 1.68 6.62
N PHE A 193 -10.94 2.89 7.01
CA PHE A 193 -11.29 3.46 8.30
C PHE A 193 -11.73 4.89 8.15
N ASP A 194 -12.80 5.21 8.88
CA ASP A 194 -13.33 6.56 9.01
C ASP A 194 -13.26 6.96 10.48
N ALA A 195 -12.90 8.22 10.72
CA ALA A 195 -12.82 8.77 12.06
C ALA A 195 -12.84 10.30 12.01
N GLU A 196 -13.42 10.89 13.05
CA GLU A 196 -13.27 12.30 13.35
C GLU A 196 -12.23 12.47 14.46
N ILE A 197 -11.27 13.38 14.24
CA ILE A 197 -10.24 13.70 15.21
C ILE A 197 -10.41 15.15 15.64
N ASN A 198 -10.61 15.35 16.94
CA ASN A 198 -10.48 16.66 17.58
C ASN A 198 -9.12 16.72 18.25
N ALA A 199 -8.26 17.64 17.82
CA ALA A 199 -6.93 17.79 18.35
C ALA A 199 -6.72 19.15 18.98
N ASP A 200 -6.16 19.15 20.19
CA ASP A 200 -5.70 20.35 20.88
C ASP A 200 -4.19 20.37 20.84
N TRP A 201 -3.60 21.47 20.38
CA TRP A 201 -2.17 21.67 20.35
C TRP A 201 -1.75 22.80 21.29
N LYS A 202 -0.53 22.68 21.83
CA LYS A 202 0.14 23.71 22.62
C LYS A 202 1.59 23.80 22.21
N ALA A 203 2.09 25.02 22.00
CA ALA A 203 3.48 25.24 21.62
C ALA A 203 4.00 26.61 22.08
N LEU A 204 5.33 26.74 22.15
CA LEU A 204 5.98 28.04 22.15
C LEU A 204 6.09 28.53 20.70
N VAL A 205 5.39 29.61 20.39
CA VAL A 205 5.38 30.23 19.06
C VAL A 205 6.26 31.48 19.08
N GLY A 206 7.16 31.57 18.11
CA GLY A 206 8.18 32.62 18.01
C GLY A 206 7.80 33.69 16.99
N TYR A 207 7.79 34.94 17.42
CA TYR A 207 7.53 36.08 16.54
C TYR A 207 8.81 36.86 16.30
N GLU A 208 9.14 37.07 15.03
CA GLU A 208 10.29 37.88 14.66
C GLU A 208 10.04 39.35 15.00
N ARG A 209 10.97 39.92 15.74
CA ARG A 209 10.97 41.34 16.09
C ARG A 209 12.32 41.94 15.75
N SER A 210 12.31 43.08 15.06
CA SER A 210 13.52 43.85 14.82
C SER A 210 13.83 44.73 16.03
N GLU A 211 15.02 44.58 16.58
CA GLU A 211 15.54 45.38 17.68
C GLU A 211 16.76 46.19 17.21
N ARG A 212 16.75 47.50 17.47
CA ARG A 212 17.91 48.37 17.23
C ARG A 212 18.78 48.42 18.47
N TYR A 213 20.08 48.17 18.31
CA TYR A 213 21.06 48.30 19.39
C TYR A 213 22.26 49.11 18.91
N TYR A 214 22.93 49.77 19.86
CA TYR A 214 24.14 50.52 19.57
C TYR A 214 25.36 49.60 19.72
N ASP A 215 26.17 49.49 18.67
CA ASP A 215 27.41 48.72 18.69
C ASP A 215 28.60 49.64 19.00
N ALA A 216 29.13 49.53 20.22
CA ALA A 216 30.24 50.35 20.69
C ALA A 216 31.55 50.14 19.91
N GLY A 217 31.76 48.97 19.29
CA GLY A 217 32.96 48.66 18.52
C GLY A 217 32.97 49.31 17.14
N SER A 218 31.81 49.36 16.48
CA SER A 218 31.63 50.04 15.19
C SER A 218 31.11 51.47 15.30
N LYS A 219 30.70 51.92 16.50
CA LYS A 219 30.12 53.24 16.80
C LYS A 219 28.85 53.58 16.01
N GLU A 220 28.10 52.56 15.59
CA GLU A 220 26.90 52.71 14.76
C GLU A 220 25.69 51.99 15.37
N TRP A 221 24.49 52.44 15.01
CA TRP A 221 23.25 51.74 15.32
C TRP A 221 23.06 50.57 14.35
N LYS A 222 22.97 49.35 14.90
CA LYS A 222 22.69 48.13 14.14
C LYS A 222 21.32 47.59 14.47
N THR A 223 20.73 46.86 13.52
CA THR A 223 19.47 46.13 13.73
C THR A 223 19.79 44.65 13.80
N ARG A 224 19.21 43.97 14.78
CA ARG A 224 19.19 42.50 14.84
C ARG A 224 17.76 42.01 14.88
N THR A 225 17.53 40.81 14.36
CA THR A 225 16.26 40.11 14.52
C THR A 225 16.33 39.28 15.80
N THR A 226 15.38 39.50 16.70
CA THR A 226 15.15 38.66 17.88
C THR A 226 13.85 37.89 17.69
N ILE A 227 13.70 36.77 18.40
CA ILE A 227 12.48 35.97 18.39
C ILE A 227 11.85 36.07 19.77
N ASP A 228 10.65 36.66 19.83
CA ASP A 228 9.85 36.77 21.05
C ASP A 228 8.97 35.51 21.15
N TRP A 229 9.19 34.70 22.19
CA TRP A 229 8.50 33.43 22.39
C TRP A 229 7.31 33.60 23.33
N ARG A 230 6.14 33.08 22.94
CA ARG A 230 4.96 33.02 23.79
C ARG A 230 4.27 31.67 23.68
N TRP A 231 3.68 31.21 24.77
CA TRP A 231 2.85 30.01 24.75
C TRP A 231 1.55 30.33 24.05
N GLU A 232 1.20 29.51 23.07
CA GLU A 232 -0.08 29.51 22.39
C GLU A 232 -0.64 28.10 22.32
N ASP A 233 -1.94 28.04 22.16
CA ASP A 233 -2.71 26.83 21.99
C ASP A 233 -3.78 27.04 20.92
N GLY A 234 -4.23 25.95 20.32
CA GLY A 234 -5.24 25.95 19.29
C GLY A 234 -5.91 24.59 19.19
N GLN A 235 -7.01 24.55 18.45
CA GLN A 235 -7.82 23.36 18.25
C GLN A 235 -8.03 23.13 16.76
N VAL A 236 -7.77 21.92 16.31
CA VAL A 236 -7.93 21.49 14.92
C VAL A 236 -8.83 20.26 14.88
N ASN A 237 -9.93 20.37 14.15
CA ASN A 237 -10.85 19.26 13.93
C ASN A 237 -10.71 18.76 12.49
N GLN A 238 -10.52 17.46 12.31
CA GLN A 238 -10.41 16.84 10.99
C GLN A 238 -11.24 15.56 10.90
N SER A 239 -11.97 15.42 9.81
CA SER A 239 -12.62 14.17 9.43
C SER A 239 -11.74 13.41 8.45
N PHE A 240 -11.56 12.11 8.70
CA PHE A 240 -10.91 11.17 7.80
C PHE A 240 -11.97 10.23 7.25
N ASP A 241 -12.02 10.13 5.92
CA ASP A 241 -12.95 9.30 5.17
C ASP A 241 -12.12 8.42 4.22
N ASP A 242 -12.34 7.11 4.33
CA ASP A 242 -11.72 6.01 3.62
C ASP A 242 -10.18 5.96 3.72
N ILE A 243 -9.61 5.97 4.94
CA ILE A 243 -8.18 5.68 5.10
C ILE A 243 -7.91 4.22 4.75
N LEU A 244 -7.27 4.01 3.59
CA LEU A 244 -6.93 2.69 3.06
C LEU A 244 -5.67 2.11 3.71
N ILE A 245 -5.84 0.98 4.37
CA ILE A 245 -4.74 0.16 4.91
C ILE A 245 -4.76 -1.21 4.22
N PRO A 246 -3.67 -1.62 3.55
CA PRO A 246 -3.57 -2.97 3.00
C PRO A 246 -3.73 -4.00 4.10
N GLY A 247 -4.64 -4.96 3.90
CA GLY A 247 -4.81 -6.11 4.78
C GLY A 247 -3.70 -7.15 4.65
N THR A 248 -2.63 -6.86 3.89
CA THR A 248 -1.50 -7.76 3.76
C THR A 248 -0.13 -7.10 3.88
N ARG A 249 0.81 -7.81 4.53
CA ARG A 249 2.24 -7.47 4.62
C ARG A 249 3.09 -8.18 3.56
N LYS A 250 2.49 -8.99 2.67
CA LYS A 250 3.21 -9.84 1.70
C LYS A 250 3.59 -9.13 0.41
N VAL A 251 3.23 -7.86 0.28
CA VAL A 251 3.50 -6.99 -0.88
C VAL A 251 4.24 -5.74 -0.41
N SER A 252 5.06 -5.14 -1.27
CA SER A 252 5.73 -3.87 -0.95
C SER A 252 4.68 -2.78 -0.73
N GLN A 253 4.65 -2.24 0.49
CA GLN A 253 3.72 -1.16 0.86
C GLN A 253 4.02 0.11 0.06
N ARG A 254 5.30 0.41 -0.20
CA ARG A 254 5.72 1.55 -1.00
C ARG A 254 5.14 1.49 -2.42
N ILE A 255 5.29 0.35 -3.09
CA ILE A 255 4.74 0.16 -4.45
C ILE A 255 3.21 0.25 -4.41
N LEU A 256 2.57 -0.32 -3.38
CA LEU A 256 1.12 -0.30 -3.25
C LEU A 256 0.57 1.11 -2.97
N GLU A 257 1.32 1.96 -2.27
CA GLU A 257 1.02 3.38 -2.08
C GLU A 257 1.21 4.18 -3.38
N GLU A 258 2.21 3.85 -4.20
CA GLU A 258 2.45 4.52 -5.49
C GLU A 258 1.39 4.23 -6.57
N ILE A 259 0.67 3.11 -6.48
CA ILE A 259 -0.45 2.80 -7.41
C ILE A 259 -1.80 3.39 -6.99
N GLN A 260 -1.86 4.11 -5.87
CA GLN A 260 -3.05 4.84 -5.44
C GLN A 260 -3.26 6.11 -6.29
N PRO A 261 -4.48 6.68 -6.35
CA PRO A 261 -5.70 6.32 -5.61
C PRO A 261 -6.52 5.19 -6.26
N PHE A 262 -7.31 4.51 -5.43
CA PHE A 262 -8.47 3.72 -5.87
C PHE A 262 -9.72 4.60 -5.75
N ASP A 263 -10.60 4.55 -6.75
CA ASP A 263 -11.88 5.26 -6.70
C ASP A 263 -12.93 4.39 -6.00
N LEU A 264 -13.11 4.65 -4.70
CA LEU A 264 -14.04 3.92 -3.83
C LEU A 264 -15.51 4.20 -4.14
N ASN A 265 -15.83 5.17 -4.99
CA ASN A 265 -17.20 5.34 -5.49
C ASN A 265 -17.65 4.15 -6.36
N ALA A 266 -16.69 3.37 -6.89
CA ALA A 266 -16.96 2.16 -7.67
C ALA A 266 -17.18 0.90 -6.81
N LEU A 267 -17.25 1.01 -5.47
CA LEU A 267 -17.50 -0.14 -4.60
C LEU A 267 -18.85 -0.79 -4.93
N GLN A 268 -18.82 -2.11 -5.12
CA GLN A 268 -19.99 -2.94 -5.37
C GLN A 268 -20.13 -3.99 -4.27
N SER A 269 -21.37 -4.41 -4.00
CA SER A 269 -21.61 -5.55 -3.10
C SER A 269 -20.85 -6.78 -3.62
N PHE A 270 -20.15 -7.46 -2.74
CA PHE A 270 -19.35 -8.62 -3.09
C PHE A 270 -20.23 -9.76 -3.60
N SER A 271 -19.85 -10.30 -4.76
CA SER A 271 -20.37 -11.55 -5.30
C SER A 271 -19.18 -12.46 -5.64
N PRO A 272 -19.24 -13.77 -5.32
CA PRO A 272 -18.21 -14.73 -5.71
C PRO A 272 -17.91 -14.74 -7.21
N ASP A 273 -18.88 -14.38 -8.05
CA ASP A 273 -18.73 -14.30 -9.51
C ASP A 273 -17.59 -13.38 -9.95
N PHE A 274 -17.27 -12.34 -9.18
CA PHE A 274 -16.10 -11.47 -9.45
C PHE A 274 -14.77 -12.19 -9.32
N LEU A 275 -14.72 -13.32 -8.61
CA LEU A 275 -13.52 -14.13 -8.43
C LEU A 275 -13.36 -15.19 -9.53
N ALA A 276 -14.29 -15.27 -10.49
CA ALA A 276 -14.20 -16.20 -11.61
C ALA A 276 -12.95 -15.91 -12.44
N GLY A 277 -11.96 -16.81 -12.39
CA GLY A 277 -10.69 -16.67 -13.11
C GLY A 277 -9.68 -15.71 -12.46
N TRP A 278 -9.98 -15.15 -11.28
CA TRP A 278 -9.10 -14.29 -10.50
C TRP A 278 -8.69 -14.95 -9.18
N GLN A 279 -7.54 -14.51 -8.66
CA GLN A 279 -7.07 -14.91 -7.34
C GLN A 279 -7.54 -13.91 -6.30
N ALA A 280 -7.69 -14.35 -5.06
CA ALA A 280 -8.05 -13.47 -3.97
C ALA A 280 -7.20 -13.82 -2.74
N ASN A 281 -6.57 -12.82 -2.15
CA ASN A 281 -5.64 -13.00 -1.06
C ASN A 281 -6.38 -12.91 0.27
N HIS A 282 -6.00 -13.77 1.22
CA HIS A 282 -6.41 -13.63 2.61
C HIS A 282 -5.66 -12.47 3.25
N PHE A 283 -6.30 -11.77 4.19
CA PHE A 283 -5.56 -10.82 5.01
C PHE A 283 -4.64 -11.55 5.97
N ASP A 284 -3.44 -11.00 6.18
CA ASP A 284 -2.51 -11.41 7.25
C ASP A 284 -2.22 -10.27 8.23
N LEU A 285 -2.84 -9.10 8.00
CA LEU A 285 -2.90 -7.98 8.94
C LEU A 285 -4.29 -7.95 9.56
N SER A 286 -4.35 -8.16 10.87
CA SER A 286 -5.62 -8.13 11.63
C SER A 286 -6.25 -6.73 11.61
N LEU A 287 -7.56 -6.66 11.86
CA LEU A 287 -8.29 -5.40 12.00
C LEU A 287 -7.64 -4.47 13.05
N GLN A 288 -7.20 -5.02 14.19
CA GLN A 288 -6.58 -4.23 15.25
C GLN A 288 -5.24 -3.62 14.81
N GLU A 289 -4.36 -4.42 14.20
CA GLU A 289 -3.08 -3.92 13.69
C GLU A 289 -3.26 -2.89 12.56
N ALA A 290 -4.24 -3.13 11.68
CA ALA A 290 -4.60 -2.20 10.62
C ALA A 290 -5.15 -0.88 11.19
N TRP A 291 -5.97 -0.95 12.24
CA TRP A 291 -6.49 0.23 12.93
C TRP A 291 -5.40 1.03 13.63
N ASP A 292 -4.45 0.36 14.30
CA ASP A 292 -3.29 1.03 14.89
C ASP A 292 -2.47 1.77 13.83
N THR A 293 -2.25 1.14 12.67
CA THR A 293 -1.58 1.77 11.53
C THR A 293 -2.36 2.98 10.99
N ALA A 294 -3.70 2.87 10.91
CA ALA A 294 -4.56 3.97 10.47
C ALA A 294 -4.50 5.15 11.44
N LYS A 295 -4.57 4.91 12.75
CA LYS A 295 -4.45 5.95 13.78
C LYS A 295 -3.14 6.70 13.69
N ASP A 296 -2.03 6.01 13.44
CA ASP A 296 -0.73 6.67 13.28
C ASP A 296 -0.69 7.56 12.03
N LYS A 297 -1.24 7.08 10.90
CA LYS A 297 -1.37 7.90 9.67
C LYS A 297 -2.27 9.13 9.89
N MET A 298 -3.41 8.96 10.57
CA MET A 298 -4.33 10.07 10.86
C MET A 298 -3.70 11.07 11.84
N ARG A 299 -2.99 10.60 12.87
CA ARG A 299 -2.25 11.45 13.83
C ARG A 299 -1.16 12.27 13.17
N GLU A 300 -0.43 11.71 12.22
CA GLU A 300 0.60 12.47 11.50
C GLU A 300 -0.03 13.58 10.66
N LYS A 301 -1.09 13.27 9.88
CA LYS A 301 -1.83 14.29 9.12
C LYS A 301 -2.44 15.37 10.00
N ASN A 302 -2.96 15.00 11.16
CA ASN A 302 -3.54 15.95 12.09
C ASN A 302 -2.47 16.81 12.78
N ARG A 303 -1.29 16.23 13.06
CA ARG A 303 -0.11 16.98 13.50
C ARG A 303 0.34 18.00 12.46
N GLU A 304 0.41 17.62 11.18
CA GLU A 304 0.70 18.55 10.08
C GLU A 304 -0.31 19.71 10.03
N ALA A 305 -1.60 19.41 10.23
CA ALA A 305 -2.66 20.41 10.27
C ALA A 305 -2.54 21.35 11.48
N CYS A 306 -2.18 20.82 12.66
CA CYS A 306 -1.87 21.64 13.84
C CYS A 306 -0.66 22.56 13.59
N TYR A 307 0.40 22.08 12.93
CA TYR A 307 1.52 22.93 12.53
C TYR A 307 1.11 24.00 11.51
N ALA A 308 0.17 23.70 10.61
CA ALA A 308 -0.35 24.66 9.64
C ALA A 308 -1.26 25.72 10.29
N ASP A 309 -1.89 25.41 11.42
CA ASP A 309 -2.68 26.36 12.22
C ASP A 309 -1.79 27.38 12.97
N ILE A 310 -0.54 27.02 13.26
CA ILE A 310 0.42 27.93 13.90
C ILE A 310 0.81 29.05 12.93
N PRO A 311 0.70 30.34 13.31
CA PRO A 311 0.87 31.47 12.39
C PRO A 311 2.31 31.73 11.94
N THR A 312 3.31 31.01 12.50
CA THR A 312 4.73 31.22 12.22
C THR A 312 5.48 29.91 12.07
N HIS A 313 6.65 29.93 11.43
CA HIS A 313 7.52 28.76 11.31
C HIS A 313 8.43 28.53 12.52
N HIS A 314 8.48 29.47 13.48
CA HIS A 314 9.30 29.34 14.69
C HIS A 314 8.51 28.65 15.79
N VAL A 315 8.67 27.33 15.90
CA VAL A 315 7.92 26.52 16.87
C VAL A 315 8.86 25.76 17.79
N ARG A 316 8.56 25.74 19.09
CA ARG A 316 9.27 24.96 20.12
C ARG A 316 8.28 24.28 21.06
N ASN A 317 8.72 23.19 21.69
CA ASN A 317 7.95 22.47 22.72
C ASN A 317 6.51 22.16 22.29
N PHE A 318 6.34 21.78 21.02
CA PHE A 318 5.05 21.41 20.48
C PHE A 318 4.54 20.15 21.17
N SER A 319 3.28 20.17 21.59
CA SER A 319 2.54 19.05 22.15
C SER A 319 1.14 19.05 21.56
N MET A 320 0.57 17.86 21.38
CA MET A 320 -0.75 17.67 20.81
C MET A 320 -1.43 16.51 21.52
N SER A 321 -2.69 16.69 21.90
CA SER A 321 -3.63 15.60 22.23
C SER A 321 -4.60 15.45 21.07
N ALA A 322 -4.97 14.20 20.74
CA ALA A 322 -5.88 13.90 19.65
C ALA A 322 -6.90 12.88 20.14
N ASP A 323 -8.15 13.30 20.18
CA ASP A 323 -9.30 12.49 20.57
C ASP A 323 -10.04 12.01 19.32
N PHE A 324 -10.21 10.69 19.23
CA PHE A 324 -10.89 10.03 18.12
C PHE A 324 -12.36 9.83 18.46
N ALA A 325 -13.22 10.05 17.48
CA ALA A 325 -14.66 9.85 17.56
C ALA A 325 -15.19 9.29 16.24
N ASN A 326 -16.41 8.73 16.27
CA ASN A 326 -17.10 8.20 15.09
C ASN A 326 -16.24 7.21 14.29
N GLU A 327 -15.56 6.31 15.01
CA GLU A 327 -14.65 5.32 14.43
C GLU A 327 -15.44 4.20 13.75
N THR A 328 -15.30 4.09 12.44
CA THR A 328 -15.89 3.01 11.66
C THR A 328 -14.86 2.35 10.74
N TRP A 329 -15.18 1.15 10.26
CA TRP A 329 -14.29 0.40 9.37
C TRP A 329 -15.06 -0.44 8.34
N ARG A 330 -14.40 -0.78 7.23
CA ARG A 330 -14.89 -1.78 6.25
C ARG A 330 -13.78 -2.71 5.81
N TYR A 331 -14.16 -3.95 5.51
CA TYR A 331 -13.29 -4.92 4.83
C TYR A 331 -13.69 -5.05 3.36
N ILE A 332 -12.77 -4.69 2.47
CA ILE A 332 -13.02 -4.61 1.02
C ILE A 332 -11.94 -5.33 0.21
N PHE A 333 -12.29 -5.69 -1.03
CA PHE A 333 -11.32 -6.15 -2.02
C PHE A 333 -11.03 -5.10 -3.09
N LEU A 334 -9.74 -4.87 -3.32
CA LEU A 334 -9.24 -3.99 -4.38
C LEU A 334 -8.49 -4.78 -5.46
N PRO A 335 -8.69 -4.45 -6.75
CA PRO A 335 -8.12 -5.19 -7.86
C PRO A 335 -6.69 -4.74 -8.12
N VAL A 336 -5.72 -5.65 -8.06
CA VAL A 336 -4.31 -5.36 -8.36
C VAL A 336 -3.75 -6.42 -9.30
N PHE A 337 -3.06 -5.99 -10.36
CA PHE A 337 -2.19 -6.90 -11.11
C PHE A 337 -0.83 -6.92 -10.44
N LEU A 338 -0.36 -8.11 -10.10
CA LEU A 338 0.90 -8.33 -9.40
C LEU A 338 1.81 -9.20 -10.27
N SER A 339 3.07 -8.80 -10.40
CA SER A 339 4.12 -9.61 -10.99
C SER A 339 5.39 -9.48 -10.15
N THR A 340 5.94 -10.63 -9.74
CA THR A 340 7.26 -10.72 -9.13
C THR A 340 8.16 -11.51 -10.09
N TYR A 341 9.31 -10.94 -10.44
CA TYR A 341 10.28 -11.58 -11.32
C TYR A 341 11.68 -11.55 -10.72
N HIS A 342 12.50 -12.49 -11.17
CA HIS A 342 13.91 -12.56 -10.82
C HIS A 342 14.74 -11.95 -11.95
N PHE A 343 15.70 -11.11 -11.57
CA PHE A 343 16.75 -10.65 -12.48
C PHE A 343 18.07 -10.78 -11.74
N GLU A 344 18.95 -11.64 -12.26
CA GLU A 344 20.13 -12.16 -11.53
C GLU A 344 19.69 -12.80 -10.20
N GLU A 345 20.32 -12.43 -9.08
CA GLU A 345 20.01 -12.95 -7.74
C GLU A 345 19.01 -12.08 -6.96
N LYS A 346 18.47 -11.02 -7.59
CA LYS A 346 17.54 -10.08 -6.95
C LYS A 346 16.10 -10.31 -7.42
N LYS A 347 15.16 -10.07 -6.51
CA LYS A 347 13.71 -10.08 -6.78
C LYS A 347 13.24 -8.67 -7.05
N TYR A 348 12.35 -8.53 -8.02
CA TYR A 348 11.71 -7.27 -8.35
C TYR A 348 10.21 -7.48 -8.39
N GLN A 349 9.47 -6.54 -7.80
CA GLN A 349 8.02 -6.54 -7.76
C GLN A 349 7.48 -5.35 -8.54
N VAL A 350 6.39 -5.60 -9.27
CA VAL A 350 5.64 -4.58 -10.01
C VAL A 350 4.16 -4.80 -9.76
N MET A 351 3.45 -3.71 -9.50
CA MET A 351 2.01 -3.69 -9.30
C MET A 351 1.35 -2.71 -10.23
N ILE A 352 0.11 -3.02 -10.59
CA ILE A 352 -0.72 -2.15 -11.41
C ILE A 352 -2.10 -2.11 -10.77
N ASN A 353 -2.60 -0.90 -10.57
CA ASN A 353 -3.97 -0.68 -10.13
C ASN A 353 -4.93 -1.23 -11.20
N GLY A 354 -5.73 -2.24 -10.83
CA GLY A 354 -6.63 -2.93 -11.74
C GLY A 354 -7.85 -2.10 -12.17
N GLN A 355 -8.05 -0.93 -11.56
CA GLN A 355 -9.10 0.03 -11.89
C GLN A 355 -8.55 1.16 -12.78
N THR A 356 -7.46 1.83 -12.35
CA THR A 356 -6.94 3.03 -13.03
C THR A 356 -5.86 2.75 -14.05
N GLY A 357 -5.14 1.62 -13.92
CA GLY A 357 -3.97 1.29 -14.73
C GLY A 357 -2.67 1.97 -14.26
N GLU A 358 -2.68 2.69 -13.14
CA GLU A 358 -1.47 3.26 -12.53
C GLU A 358 -0.47 2.13 -12.19
N ILE A 359 0.80 2.31 -12.54
CA ILE A 359 1.82 1.27 -12.48
C ILE A 359 3.04 1.75 -11.70
N ALA A 360 3.39 0.99 -10.68
CA ALA A 360 4.57 1.21 -9.88
C ALA A 360 5.33 -0.09 -9.68
N GLY A 361 6.64 -0.01 -9.48
CA GLY A 361 7.44 -1.20 -9.32
C GLY A 361 8.93 -0.92 -9.39
N GLN A 362 9.69 -1.98 -9.15
CA GLN A 362 11.14 -1.94 -9.16
C GLN A 362 11.68 -2.34 -10.52
N LYS A 363 12.82 -1.78 -10.90
CA LYS A 363 13.54 -2.15 -12.13
C LYS A 363 15.02 -2.31 -11.84
N PRO A 364 15.69 -3.33 -12.41
CA PRO A 364 17.15 -3.44 -12.31
C PRO A 364 17.82 -2.21 -12.94
N VAL A 365 18.90 -1.73 -12.34
CA VAL A 365 19.69 -0.60 -12.84
C VAL A 365 21.00 -1.10 -13.45
N GLU A 366 21.30 -0.62 -14.65
CA GLU A 366 22.61 -0.77 -15.25
C GLU A 366 23.59 0.27 -14.68
N TRP A 367 24.18 -0.04 -13.53
CA TRP A 367 25.04 0.88 -12.78
C TRP A 367 26.18 1.49 -13.60
N TRP A 368 26.72 0.79 -14.59
CA TRP A 368 27.76 1.33 -15.47
C TRP A 368 27.28 2.57 -16.25
N LYS A 369 26.01 2.62 -16.67
CA LYS A 369 25.41 3.79 -17.34
C LYS A 369 25.32 4.98 -16.40
N ILE A 370 24.97 4.73 -15.14
CA ILE A 370 24.92 5.76 -14.09
C ILE A 370 26.32 6.31 -13.81
N TRP A 371 27.31 5.43 -13.59
CA TRP A 371 28.70 5.86 -13.36
C TRP A 371 29.28 6.63 -14.55
N ALA A 372 28.98 6.21 -15.79
CA ALA A 372 29.38 6.92 -16.99
C ALA A 372 28.74 8.33 -17.05
N ALA A 373 27.46 8.47 -16.72
CA ALA A 373 26.80 9.79 -16.67
C ALA A 373 27.31 10.68 -15.53
N ILE A 374 27.59 10.11 -14.36
CA ILE A 374 28.23 10.83 -13.24
C ILE A 374 29.60 11.35 -13.69
N ALA A 375 30.45 10.49 -14.25
CA ALA A 375 31.77 10.88 -14.75
C ALA A 375 31.67 11.96 -15.84
N ALA A 376 30.75 11.80 -16.80
CA ALA A 376 30.51 12.79 -17.85
C ALA A 376 30.09 14.15 -17.27
N SER A 377 29.21 14.17 -16.26
CA SER A 377 28.73 15.42 -15.64
C SER A 377 29.81 16.17 -14.85
N LEU A 378 30.75 15.46 -14.23
CA LEU A 378 31.83 16.05 -13.45
C LEU A 378 33.03 16.49 -14.31
N SER A 379 33.20 15.88 -15.48
CA SER A 379 34.35 16.10 -16.36
C SER A 379 34.60 17.57 -16.75
N PRO A 380 33.60 18.42 -17.10
CA PRO A 380 33.86 19.78 -17.56
C PRO A 380 34.38 20.68 -16.44
N GLY A 381 33.80 20.55 -15.23
CA GLY A 381 34.26 21.28 -14.05
C GLY A 381 35.67 20.90 -13.65
N PHE A 382 35.97 19.60 -13.62
CA PHE A 382 37.30 19.08 -13.29
C PHE A 382 38.37 19.53 -14.31
N LEU A 383 38.08 19.45 -15.61
CA LEU A 383 39.01 19.88 -16.66
C LEU A 383 39.30 21.39 -16.59
N LEU A 384 38.28 22.22 -16.34
CA LEU A 384 38.47 23.66 -16.19
C LEU A 384 39.30 24.02 -14.94
N LEU A 385 39.15 23.27 -13.85
CA LEU A 385 40.00 23.44 -12.66
C LEU A 385 41.46 23.05 -12.94
N LEU A 386 41.68 21.93 -13.63
CA LEU A 386 43.00 21.46 -14.03
C LEU A 386 43.72 22.44 -14.96
N ILE A 387 42.99 23.10 -15.87
CA ILE A 387 43.55 24.11 -16.80
C ILE A 387 43.72 25.46 -16.10
N GLY A 388 42.77 25.84 -15.24
CA GLY A 388 42.76 27.13 -14.55
C GLY A 388 43.89 27.27 -13.52
N LEU A 389 44.26 26.18 -12.83
CA LEU A 389 45.29 26.21 -11.80
C LEU A 389 46.70 26.57 -12.35
N PRO A 390 47.21 25.95 -13.43
CA PRO A 390 48.45 26.37 -14.08
C PRO A 390 48.40 27.80 -14.64
N LEU A 391 47.28 28.20 -15.24
CA LEU A 391 47.10 29.56 -15.79
C LEU A 391 47.08 30.64 -14.71
N LEU A 392 46.60 30.31 -13.52
CA LEU A 392 46.67 31.20 -12.37
C LEU A 392 48.13 31.45 -11.97
N LEU A 393 48.93 30.36 -11.89
CA LEU A 393 50.36 30.44 -11.55
C LEU A 393 51.20 31.13 -12.65
N ALA A 394 50.81 31.01 -13.92
CA ALA A 394 51.57 31.54 -15.06
C ALA A 394 51.31 33.04 -15.37
N GLY A 395 50.25 33.65 -14.83
CA GLY A 395 49.94 35.06 -15.13
C GLY A 395 48.65 35.63 -14.55
N GLY A 396 48.02 34.98 -13.56
CA GLY A 396 46.81 35.49 -12.89
C GLY A 396 45.50 35.40 -13.70
N ILE A 397 45.55 34.97 -14.96
CA ILE A 397 44.37 34.87 -15.85
C ILE A 397 43.51 33.64 -15.52
N GLY A 398 44.02 32.68 -14.73
CA GLY A 398 43.32 31.45 -14.35
C GLY A 398 42.10 31.61 -13.44
N ILE A 399 41.81 32.81 -12.92
CA ILE A 399 40.68 33.02 -11.98
C ILE A 399 39.33 32.69 -12.64
N VAL A 400 39.10 33.13 -13.88
CA VAL A 400 37.85 32.90 -14.61
C VAL A 400 37.56 31.41 -14.84
N PRO A 401 38.49 30.60 -15.41
CA PRO A 401 38.26 29.16 -15.57
C PRO A 401 38.16 28.42 -14.23
N LEU A 402 38.82 28.89 -13.16
CA LEU A 402 38.66 28.30 -11.82
C LEU A 402 37.25 28.53 -11.26
N ILE A 403 36.73 29.75 -11.34
CA ILE A 403 35.36 30.05 -10.87
C ILE A 403 34.33 29.26 -11.69
N LEU A 404 34.45 29.28 -13.02
CA LEU A 404 33.55 28.54 -13.90
C LEU A 404 33.63 27.04 -13.67
N GLY A 405 34.85 26.50 -13.52
CA GLY A 405 35.09 25.10 -13.20
C GLY A 405 34.48 24.69 -11.87
N PHE A 406 34.61 25.53 -10.84
CA PHE A 406 33.99 25.29 -9.53
C PHE A 406 32.46 25.26 -9.61
N VAL A 407 31.84 26.25 -10.28
CA VAL A 407 30.38 26.30 -10.46
C VAL A 407 29.87 25.06 -11.20
N LEU A 408 30.54 24.67 -12.29
CA LEU A 408 30.17 23.47 -13.06
C LEU A 408 30.38 22.19 -12.26
N LEU A 409 31.42 22.11 -11.44
CA LEU A 409 31.66 20.96 -10.58
C LEU A 409 30.56 20.82 -9.52
N VAL A 410 30.18 21.92 -8.86
CA VAL A 410 29.08 21.92 -7.87
C VAL A 410 27.76 21.51 -8.52
N ALA A 411 27.43 22.07 -9.69
CA ALA A 411 26.24 21.67 -10.44
C ALA A 411 26.27 20.18 -10.84
N GLY A 412 27.43 19.70 -11.31
CA GLY A 412 27.65 18.29 -11.65
C GLY A 412 27.51 17.35 -10.44
N ILE A 413 27.97 17.76 -9.26
CA ILE A 413 27.80 17.00 -8.01
C ILE A 413 26.32 16.92 -7.63
N ILE A 414 25.58 18.04 -7.65
CA ILE A 414 24.14 18.05 -7.34
C ILE A 414 23.39 17.13 -8.29
N PHE A 415 23.67 17.21 -9.60
CA PHE A 415 23.10 16.32 -10.60
C PHE A 415 23.46 14.85 -10.35
N SER A 416 24.73 14.56 -10.05
CA SER A 416 25.21 13.20 -9.76
C SER A 416 24.53 12.60 -8.54
N VAL A 417 24.36 13.37 -7.46
CA VAL A 417 23.65 12.94 -6.26
C VAL A 417 22.18 12.66 -6.57
N SER A 418 21.53 13.53 -7.34
CA SER A 418 20.12 13.33 -7.75
C SER A 418 19.97 12.08 -8.62
N LEU A 419 20.87 11.87 -9.60
CA LEU A 419 20.85 10.71 -10.47
C LEU A 419 21.10 9.41 -9.70
N TYR A 420 22.07 9.42 -8.79
CA TYR A 420 22.37 8.28 -7.92
C TYR A 420 21.17 7.94 -7.03
N LYS A 421 20.53 8.94 -6.39
CA LYS A 421 19.32 8.73 -5.58
C LYS A 421 18.20 8.10 -6.40
N LYS A 422 17.90 8.63 -7.60
CA LYS A 422 16.89 8.07 -8.50
C LYS A 422 17.19 6.62 -8.91
N ALA A 423 18.46 6.30 -9.16
CA ALA A 423 18.88 4.94 -9.48
C ALA A 423 18.64 3.99 -8.28
N VAL A 424 19.05 4.39 -7.07
CA VAL A 424 18.82 3.60 -5.85
C VAL A 424 17.33 3.42 -5.58
N GLU A 425 16.53 4.48 -5.67
CA GLU A 425 15.07 4.44 -5.48
C GLU A 425 14.39 3.48 -6.46
N SER A 426 14.90 3.35 -7.69
CA SER A 426 14.34 2.42 -8.67
C SER A 426 14.61 0.93 -8.38
N GLU A 427 15.65 0.63 -7.59
CA GLU A 427 15.93 -0.73 -7.08
C GLU A 427 15.36 -0.98 -5.66
N ALA A 428 14.99 0.07 -4.92
CA ALA A 428 14.61 -0.03 -3.52
C ALA A 428 13.33 -0.85 -3.30
N GLU A 429 13.31 -1.66 -2.24
CA GLU A 429 12.17 -2.50 -1.80
C GLU A 429 10.95 -1.71 -1.32
#